data_AF-A0A9Q0JNR5-F1
#
_entry.id   AF-A0A9Q0JNR5-F1
#
_cell.length_a   1.000
_cell.length_b   1.000
_cell.length_c   1.000
_cell.angle_alpha   90.00
_cell.angle_beta   90.00
_cell.angle_gamma   90.00
#
_symmetry.space_group_name_H-M   'P 1'
#
loop_
_entity.id
_entity.type
_entity.pdbx_description
1 polymer ?
#
loop_
_entity_poly.entity_id
_entity_poly.type
_entity_poly.pdbx_seq_one_letter_code
_entity_poly.pdbx_strand_id
1 'polypeptide(L)'
;MSFLDCFSALFRAKVGSVPAQRAVLLGGAKVKGEEAVRMGTVDSAHGSEGELSEATMRLGEELAKRKWDGEDYGEIRKKSLYPDLCNILGLDPVKVISKL
;
A
#
# COMPACT_ATOMS: atom_id res chain seq x y z
N MET A 1 10.00 5.92 -17.77
CA MET A 1 9.85 4.86 -16.75
C MET A 1 9.57 3.55 -17.46
N SER A 2 10.33 2.49 -17.19
CA SER A 2 9.98 1.16 -17.71
C SER A 2 8.88 0.52 -16.86
N PHE A 3 8.11 -0.39 -17.45
CA PHE A 3 7.14 -1.20 -16.71
C PHE A 3 7.78 -1.93 -15.52
N LEU A 4 9.01 -2.41 -15.71
CA LEU A 4 9.75 -3.18 -14.71
C LEU A 4 10.16 -2.33 -13.50
N ASP A 5 10.49 -1.05 -13.71
CA ASP A 5 10.85 -0.11 -12.64
C ASP A 5 9.65 0.18 -11.74
N CYS A 6 8.50 0.49 -12.34
CA CYS A 6 7.24 0.72 -11.64
C CYS A 6 6.83 -0.50 -10.82
N PHE A 7 6.86 -1.68 -11.44
CA PHE A 7 6.45 -2.93 -10.78
C PHE A 7 7.39 -3.28 -9.62
N SER A 8 8.70 -3.16 -9.82
CA SER A 8 9.68 -3.44 -8.76
C SER A 8 9.55 -2.47 -7.58
N ALA A 9 9.32 -1.19 -7.84
CA ALA A 9 9.10 -0.19 -6.79
C ALA A 9 7.82 -0.45 -6.00
N LEU A 10 6.73 -0.83 -6.69
CA LEU A 10 5.46 -1.15 -6.05
C LEU A 10 5.61 -2.35 -5.11
N PHE A 11 6.30 -3.41 -5.54
CA PHE A 11 6.51 -4.59 -4.70
C PHE A 11 7.39 -4.29 -3.48
N ARG A 12 8.45 -3.48 -3.63
CA ARG A 12 9.23 -3.04 -2.45
C ARG A 12 8.39 -2.24 -1.46
N ALA A 13 7.50 -1.38 -1.97
CA ALA A 13 6.63 -0.55 -1.15
C ALA A 13 5.53 -1.36 -0.43
N LYS A 14 4.96 -2.39 -1.07
CA LYS A 14 3.75 -3.08 -0.58
C LYS A 14 4.00 -4.48 -0.04
N VAL A 15 5.12 -5.11 -0.37
CA VAL A 15 5.49 -6.45 0.09
C VAL A 15 6.72 -6.32 0.98
N GLY A 16 6.52 -6.25 2.29
CA GLY A 16 7.56 -5.86 3.23
C GLY A 16 8.72 -6.85 3.39
N SER A 17 8.53 -8.13 3.04
CA SER A 17 9.56 -9.16 3.21
C SER A 17 10.25 -9.55 1.90
N VAL A 18 11.59 -9.56 1.90
CA VAL A 18 12.40 -10.00 0.75
C VAL A 18 12.05 -11.43 0.30
N PRO A 19 11.79 -12.41 1.20
CA PRO A 19 11.33 -13.73 0.80
C PRO A 19 9.99 -13.70 0.04
N ALA A 20 9.03 -12.88 0.49
CA ALA A 20 7.75 -12.73 -0.19
C ALA A 20 7.89 -12.07 -1.56
N GLN A 21 8.72 -11.02 -1.67
CA GLN A 21 9.03 -10.40 -2.95
C GLN A 21 9.61 -11.42 -3.93
N ARG A 22 10.58 -12.24 -3.49
CA ARG A 22 11.18 -13.29 -4.33
C ARG A 22 10.16 -14.35 -4.78
N ALA A 23 9.32 -14.81 -3.85
CA ALA A 23 8.31 -15.82 -4.15
C ALA A 23 7.33 -15.35 -5.24
N VAL A 24 6.90 -14.08 -5.17
CA VAL A 24 5.94 -13.53 -6.15
C VAL A 24 6.63 -13.08 -7.44
N LEU A 25 7.67 -12.23 -7.36
CA LEU A 25 8.29 -11.62 -8.55
C LEU A 25 9.10 -12.60 -9.41
N LEU A 26 9.86 -13.50 -8.77
CA LEU A 26 10.70 -14.46 -9.49
C LEU A 26 10.05 -15.85 -9.57
N GLY A 27 9.31 -16.24 -8.52
CA GLY A 27 8.68 -17.55 -8.45
C GLY A 27 7.29 -17.62 -9.08
N GLY A 28 6.64 -16.49 -9.38
CA GLY A 28 5.26 -16.48 -9.90
C GLY A 28 4.24 -17.11 -8.95
N ALA A 29 4.52 -17.12 -7.65
CA ALA A 29 3.69 -17.79 -6.66
C ALA A 29 2.28 -17.19 -6.58
N LYS A 30 1.26 -18.07 -6.61
CA LYS A 30 -0.12 -17.71 -6.28
C LYS A 30 -0.33 -17.87 -4.79
N VAL A 31 -0.59 -16.77 -4.09
CA VAL A 31 -0.68 -16.71 -2.62
C VAL A 31 -2.14 -16.68 -2.19
N LYS A 32 -2.55 -17.59 -1.30
CA LYS A 32 -3.89 -17.58 -0.68
C LYS A 32 -3.96 -16.52 0.42
N GLY A 33 -5.17 -16.07 0.77
CA GLY A 33 -5.38 -14.98 1.73
C GLY A 33 -4.65 -15.18 3.06
N GLU A 34 -4.80 -16.34 3.69
CA GLU A 34 -4.17 -16.63 4.99
C GLU A 34 -2.64 -16.66 4.91
N GLU A 35 -2.09 -17.11 3.77
CA GLU A 35 -0.65 -17.07 3.52
C GLU A 35 -0.17 -15.64 3.27
N ALA A 36 -0.95 -14.82 2.56
CA ALA A 36 -0.62 -13.41 2.32
C ALA A 36 -0.58 -12.61 3.64
N VAL A 37 -1.46 -12.94 4.60
CA VAL A 37 -1.41 -12.39 5.97
C VAL A 37 -0.13 -12.84 6.67
N ARG A 38 0.20 -14.14 6.65
CA ARG A 38 1.45 -14.67 7.25
C ARG A 38 2.71 -14.04 6.66
N MET A 39 2.70 -13.76 5.36
CA MET A 39 3.81 -13.11 4.65
C MET A 39 3.91 -11.60 4.94
N GLY A 40 2.90 -11.01 5.59
CA GLY A 40 2.81 -9.57 5.85
C GLY A 40 2.52 -8.73 4.60
N THR A 41 1.94 -9.34 3.56
CA THR A 41 1.57 -8.64 2.31
C THR A 41 0.22 -7.96 2.42
N VAL A 42 -0.70 -8.53 3.20
CA VAL A 42 -2.01 -7.97 3.51
C VAL A 42 -2.25 -8.01 5.01
N ASP A 43 -3.07 -7.09 5.52
CA ASP A 43 -3.36 -6.98 6.95
C ASP A 43 -4.39 -8.02 7.44
N SER A 44 -5.34 -8.41 6.57
CA SER A 44 -6.38 -9.40 6.88
C SER A 44 -6.81 -10.19 5.63
N ALA A 45 -7.46 -11.34 5.87
CA ALA A 45 -8.10 -12.16 4.85
C ALA A 45 -9.49 -12.60 5.33
N HIS A 46 -10.42 -12.75 4.39
CA HIS A 46 -11.84 -13.02 4.66
C HIS A 46 -12.33 -14.15 3.76
N GLY A 47 -13.26 -14.98 4.27
CA GLY A 47 -13.68 -16.22 3.60
C GLY A 47 -14.72 -16.00 2.50
N SER A 48 -15.33 -14.82 2.45
CA SER A 48 -16.33 -14.44 1.44
C SER A 48 -16.23 -12.96 1.06
N GLU A 49 -16.84 -12.62 -0.07
CA GLU A 49 -16.99 -11.22 -0.51
C GLU A 49 -17.79 -10.38 0.49
N GLY A 50 -18.85 -10.96 1.08
CA GLY A 50 -19.67 -10.30 2.09
C GLY A 50 -18.87 -9.94 3.34
N GLU A 51 -18.10 -10.90 3.87
CA GLU A 51 -17.21 -10.68 5.02
C GLU A 51 -16.12 -9.63 4.72
N LEU A 52 -15.54 -9.68 3.51
CA LEU A 52 -14.55 -8.70 3.07
C LEU A 52 -15.13 -7.29 3.02
N SER A 53 -16.32 -7.16 2.45
CA SER A 53 -17.02 -5.87 2.31
C SER A 53 -17.32 -5.26 3.67
N GLU A 54 -17.90 -6.05 4.58
CA GLU A 54 -18.20 -5.61 5.94
C GLU A 54 -16.93 -5.18 6.70
N ALA A 55 -15.87 -5.99 6.64
CA ALA A 55 -14.60 -5.67 7.29
C ALA A 55 -13.95 -4.41 6.71
N THR A 56 -14.03 -4.22 5.38
CA THR A 56 -13.48 -3.04 4.70
C THR A 56 -14.25 -1.77 5.09
N MET A 57 -15.59 -1.83 5.14
CA MET A 57 -16.43 -0.71 5.57
C MET A 57 -16.11 -0.33 7.02
N ARG A 58 -16.06 -1.32 7.92
CA ARG A 58 -15.72 -1.10 9.32
C ARG A 58 -14.35 -0.45 9.49
N LEU A 59 -13.34 -0.94 8.77
CA LEU A 59 -11.99 -0.35 8.80
C LEU A 59 -12.03 1.11 8.31
N GLY A 60 -12.76 1.40 7.25
CA GLY A 60 -12.95 2.76 6.74
C GLY A 60 -13.57 3.69 7.78
N GLU A 61 -14.62 3.25 8.47
CA GLU A 61 -15.25 4.00 9.56
C GLU A 61 -14.30 4.24 10.74
N GLU A 62 -13.51 3.24 11.13
CA GLU A 62 -12.51 3.35 12.19
C GLU A 62 -11.40 4.35 11.82
N LEU A 63 -10.97 4.37 10.56
CA LEU A 63 -10.01 5.34 10.05
C LEU A 63 -10.61 6.76 9.99
N ALA A 64 -11.84 6.91 9.53
CA ALA A 64 -12.53 8.21 9.47
C ALA A 64 -12.67 8.88 10.85
N LYS A 65 -12.88 8.08 11.91
CA LYS A 65 -12.95 8.56 13.29
C LYS A 65 -11.65 9.18 13.80
N ARG A 66 -10.50 8.91 13.16
CA ARG A 66 -9.18 9.43 13.58
C ARG A 66 -8.99 10.91 13.28
N LYS A 67 -9.89 11.54 12.51
CA LYS A 67 -9.85 12.97 12.15
C LYS A 67 -8.47 13.40 11.63
N TRP A 68 -7.87 12.57 10.79
CA TRP A 68 -6.58 12.89 10.17
C TRP A 68 -6.72 14.11 9.27
N ASP A 69 -5.71 14.97 9.34
CA ASP A 69 -5.53 15.96 8.30
C ASP A 69 -5.13 15.26 7.00
N GLY A 70 -5.88 15.52 5.93
CA GLY A 70 -5.70 14.83 4.65
C GLY A 70 -4.40 15.20 3.95
N GLU A 71 -3.91 16.42 4.16
CA GLU A 71 -2.67 16.91 3.60
C GLU A 71 -1.47 16.25 4.30
N ASP A 72 -1.44 16.28 5.63
CA ASP A 72 -0.40 15.60 6.41
C ASP A 72 -0.36 14.10 6.13
N TYR A 73 -1.53 13.45 6.11
CA TYR A 73 -1.62 12.02 5.79
C TYR A 73 -1.07 11.70 4.39
N GLY A 74 -1.43 12.53 3.40
CA GLY A 74 -0.94 12.39 2.03
C GLY A 74 0.57 12.60 1.92
N GLU A 75 1.11 13.60 2.62
CA GLU A 75 2.53 13.90 2.63
C GLU A 75 3.34 12.82 3.35
N ILE A 76 2.86 12.27 4.48
CA ILE A 76 3.51 11.13 5.16
C ILE A 76 3.56 9.92 4.22
N ARG A 77 2.44 9.61 3.54
CA ARG A 77 2.37 8.51 2.57
C ARG A 77 3.37 8.69 1.43
N LYS A 78 3.46 9.89 0.85
CA LYS A 78 4.33 10.19 -0.31
C LYS A 78 5.80 10.31 0.08
N LYS A 79 6.12 11.09 1.12
CA LYS A 79 7.50 11.45 1.49
C LYS A 79 8.17 10.42 2.40
N SER A 80 7.43 9.81 3.32
CA SER A 80 8.03 8.93 4.34
C SER A 80 7.88 7.46 3.99
N LEU A 81 6.66 7.02 3.63
CA LEU A 81 6.37 5.60 3.46
C LEU A 81 6.73 5.08 2.07
N TYR A 82 6.45 5.86 1.01
CA TYR A 82 6.60 5.41 -0.37
C TYR A 82 7.38 6.38 -1.28
N PRO A 83 8.50 6.97 -0.83
CA PRO A 83 9.22 8.00 -1.60
C PRO A 83 9.68 7.51 -2.97
N ASP A 84 10.26 6.31 -3.05
CA ASP A 84 10.75 5.74 -4.31
C ASP A 84 9.61 5.51 -5.32
N LEU A 85 8.51 4.91 -4.86
CA LEU A 85 7.35 4.63 -5.70
C LEU A 85 6.70 5.92 -6.19
N CYS A 86 6.53 6.90 -5.32
CA CYS A 86 5.94 8.19 -5.68
C CYS A 86 6.81 8.96 -6.70
N ASN A 87 8.13 8.98 -6.51
CA ASN A 87 9.06 9.58 -7.47
C ASN A 87 8.97 8.90 -8.85
N ILE A 88 9.01 7.56 -8.86
CA ILE A 88 8.90 6.75 -10.07
C ILE A 88 7.59 7.05 -10.82
N LEU A 89 6.47 7.18 -10.10
CA LEU A 89 5.16 7.51 -10.66
C LEU A 89 4.99 9.00 -11.04
N GLY A 90 5.96 9.88 -10.76
CA GLY A 90 5.81 11.32 -10.95
C GLY A 90 4.75 11.95 -10.04
N LEU A 91 4.49 11.32 -8.89
CA LEU A 91 3.58 11.83 -7.85
C LEU A 91 4.37 12.79 -6.96
N ASP A 92 4.78 13.92 -7.52
CA ASP A 92 5.46 14.96 -6.77
C ASP A 92 4.57 15.44 -5.61
N PRO A 93 5.14 15.74 -4.44
CA PRO A 93 4.41 16.42 -3.39
C PRO A 93 3.90 17.74 -3.98
N VAL A 94 2.58 17.91 -4.01
CA VAL A 94 1.95 19.15 -4.44
C VAL A 94 2.64 20.27 -3.68
N LYS A 95 3.17 21.26 -4.41
CA LYS A 95 3.80 22.43 -3.80
C LYS A 95 2.73 23.11 -2.94
N VAL A 96 2.79 22.90 -1.63
CA VAL A 96 1.93 23.57 -0.66
C VAL A 96 2.35 25.04 -0.71
N ILE A 97 1.66 25.82 -1.53
CA ILE A 97 1.78 27.28 -1.50
C ILE A 97 0.86 27.72 -0.38
N SER A 98 1.33 27.61 0.86
CA SER A 98 0.69 28.30 1.97
C SER A 98 0.83 29.80 1.72
N LYS A 99 -0.19 30.41 1.10
CA LYS A 99 -0.37 31.85 1.12
C LYS A 99 -0.75 32.23 2.55
N LEU A 100 0.24 32.70 3.31
CA LEU A 100 0.06 33.61 4.43
C LEU A 100 0.17 35.04 3.90
#